data_AF-A0A0E0PGW3-F1
#
_entry.id   AF-A0A0E0PGW3-F1
#
_cell.length_a   1.000
_cell.length_b   1.000
_cell.length_c   1.000
_cell.angle_alpha   90.00
_cell.angle_beta   90.00
_cell.angle_gamma   90.00
#
_symmetry.space_group_name_H-M   'P 1'
#
loop_
_entity.id
_entity.type
_entity.pdbx_description
1 polymer ?
#
loop_
_entity_poly.entity_id
_entity_poly.type
_entity_poly.pdbx_seq_one_letter_code
_entity_poly.pdbx_strand_id
1 'polypeptide(L)'
;MASSPLMSPSWLQELPEEQRADAVSSMVYEANARIRDPVYGCAGAICQLQKQVNDLKAQLARAHAELAGARAQHAHLVALLCMEMAAAAPPQHPTTTAAAAAYCAASPAAPVDALYVVDGAGAAAMQASPIGWGDEPLWT
;
A
#
# COMPACT_ATOMS: atom_id res chain seq x y z
N MET A 1 -25.39 -4.72 60.15
CA MET A 1 -24.29 -5.30 59.37
C MET A 1 -24.67 -5.25 57.90
N ALA A 2 -24.29 -4.17 57.22
CA ALA A 2 -24.39 -4.06 55.78
C ALA A 2 -23.11 -3.36 55.34
N SER A 3 -22.10 -4.15 54.99
CA SER A 3 -20.88 -3.63 54.39
C SER A 3 -21.23 -3.12 53.00
N SER A 4 -21.17 -1.80 52.81
CA SER A 4 -21.36 -1.17 51.51
C SER A 4 -20.36 -1.72 50.48
N PRO A 5 -20.72 -1.74 49.18
CA PRO A 5 -19.89 -2.36 48.16
C PRO A 5 -18.59 -1.57 47.97
N LEU A 6 -17.50 -2.31 47.80
CA LEU A 6 -16.19 -1.82 47.37
C LEU A 6 -16.37 -0.86 46.18
N MET A 7 -15.78 0.35 46.28
CA MET A 7 -15.40 1.11 45.09
C MET A 7 -14.65 0.16 44.16
N SER A 8 -15.20 -0.09 42.97
CA SER A 8 -14.48 -0.78 41.92
C SER A 8 -13.14 -0.08 41.72
N PRO A 9 -12.02 -0.83 41.60
CA PRO A 9 -10.72 -0.22 41.31
C PRO A 9 -10.86 0.70 40.09
N SER A 10 -10.12 1.81 40.08
CA SER A 10 -10.15 2.67 38.90
C SER A 10 -9.69 1.84 37.70
N TRP A 11 -10.18 2.13 36.49
CA TRP A 11 -9.73 1.44 35.28
C TRP A 11 -8.21 1.45 35.10
N LEU A 12 -7.51 2.45 35.66
CA LEU A 12 -6.05 2.49 35.69
C LEU A 12 -5.45 1.43 36.63
N GLN A 13 -6.08 1.11 37.75
CA GLN A 13 -5.63 0.07 38.70
C GLN A 13 -5.80 -1.35 38.15
N GLU A 14 -6.62 -1.54 37.12
CA GLU A 14 -6.76 -2.81 36.39
C GLU A 14 -5.62 -3.03 35.37
N LEU A 15 -4.85 -1.98 35.03
CA LEU A 15 -3.73 -2.06 34.11
C LEU A 15 -2.40 -2.41 34.82
N PRO A 16 -1.50 -3.16 34.15
CA PRO A 16 -0.11 -3.30 34.58
C PRO A 16 0.54 -1.94 34.81
N GLU A 17 1.42 -1.85 35.81
CA GLU A 17 2.03 -0.58 36.20
C GLU A 17 2.78 0.10 35.05
N GLU A 18 3.41 -0.68 34.18
CA GLU A 18 4.16 -0.16 33.03
C GLU A 18 3.25 0.55 32.01
N GLN A 19 1.97 0.16 31.93
CA GLN A 19 1.01 0.70 30.95
C GLN A 19 0.19 1.87 31.50
N ARG A 20 0.15 2.05 32.83
CA ARG A 20 -0.66 3.11 33.45
C ARG A 20 -0.27 4.51 32.99
N ALA A 21 1.03 4.77 32.83
CA ALA A 21 1.52 6.07 32.38
C ALA A 21 1.10 6.39 30.93
N ASP A 22 1.12 5.39 30.06
CA ASP A 22 0.69 5.53 28.67
C ASP A 22 -0.84 5.70 28.56
N ALA A 23 -1.60 4.94 29.35
CA ALA A 23 -3.05 5.10 29.45
C ALA A 23 -3.46 6.50 29.92
N VAL A 24 -2.82 7.04 30.95
CA VAL A 24 -3.06 8.42 31.40
C VAL A 24 -2.69 9.42 30.32
N SER A 25 -1.58 9.22 29.61
CA SER A 25 -1.17 10.07 28.49
C SER A 25 -2.23 10.08 27.37
N SER A 26 -2.79 8.91 27.04
CA SER A 26 -3.87 8.76 26.07
C SER A 26 -5.16 9.46 26.53
N MET A 27 -5.56 9.30 27.80
CA MET A 27 -6.71 10.01 28.36
C MET A 27 -6.55 11.54 28.30
N VAL A 28 -5.36 12.04 28.62
CA VAL A 28 -5.05 13.48 28.52
C VAL A 28 -5.12 13.95 27.07
N TYR A 29 -4.60 13.16 26.12
CA TYR A 29 -4.71 13.47 24.70
C TYR A 29 -6.17 13.56 24.25
N GLU A 30 -6.99 12.57 24.59
CA GLU A 30 -8.41 12.55 24.22
C GLU A 30 -9.19 13.72 24.83
N ALA A 31 -8.96 14.01 26.11
CA ALA A 31 -9.57 15.15 26.79
C ALA A 31 -9.20 16.47 26.12
N ASN A 32 -7.90 16.66 25.81
CA ASN A 32 -7.43 17.85 25.10
C ASN A 32 -7.99 17.94 23.68
N ALA A 33 -8.19 16.82 22.99
CA ALA A 33 -8.83 16.80 21.68
C ALA A 33 -10.29 17.27 21.77
N ARG A 34 -11.04 16.83 22.79
CA ARG A 34 -12.42 17.28 23.04
C ARG A 34 -12.51 18.77 23.43
N ILE A 35 -11.48 19.33 24.07
CA ILE A 35 -11.45 20.78 24.36
C ILE A 35 -11.33 21.59 23.05
N ARG A 36 -10.50 21.12 22.11
CA ARG A 36 -10.29 21.79 20.81
C ARG A 36 -11.44 21.58 19.83
N ASP A 37 -12.01 20.38 19.84
CA ASP A 37 -13.13 19.96 19.00
C ASP A 37 -14.18 19.26 19.88
N PRO A 38 -15.17 20.02 20.40
CA PRO A 38 -16.17 19.48 21.31
C PRO A 38 -17.11 18.44 20.70
N VAL A 39 -17.21 18.39 19.37
CA VAL A 39 -18.13 17.48 18.68
C VAL A 39 -17.40 16.19 18.31
N TYR A 40 -16.24 16.28 17.66
CA TYR A 40 -15.56 15.11 17.12
C TYR A 40 -14.29 14.71 17.86
N GLY A 41 -13.68 15.59 18.65
CA GLY A 41 -12.49 15.29 19.46
C GLY A 41 -11.38 14.54 18.69
N CYS A 42 -10.92 13.42 19.24
CA CYS A 42 -9.93 12.57 18.58
C CYS A 42 -10.48 11.82 17.34
N ALA A 43 -11.78 11.55 17.27
CA ALA A 43 -12.40 10.92 16.10
C ALA A 43 -12.26 11.82 14.86
N GLY A 44 -12.35 13.13 15.02
CA GLY A 44 -12.09 14.09 13.94
C GLY A 44 -10.66 14.01 13.40
N ALA A 45 -9.67 13.74 14.26
CA ALA A 45 -8.29 13.52 13.83
C ALA A 45 -8.13 12.19 13.08
N ILE A 46 -8.77 11.12 13.55
CA ILE A 46 -8.79 9.81 12.87
C ILE A 46 -9.38 9.94 11.47
N CYS A 47 -10.53 10.61 11.33
CA CYS A 47 -11.17 10.81 10.02
C CYS A 47 -10.26 11.58 9.03
N GLN A 48 -9.57 12.62 9.51
CA GLN A 48 -8.63 13.39 8.68
C GLN A 48 -7.45 12.54 8.22
N LEU A 49 -6.86 11.78 9.12
CA LEU A 49 -5.77 10.86 8.78
C LEU A 49 -6.23 9.79 7.79
N GLN A 50 -7.43 9.22 7.99
CA GLN A 50 -7.98 8.24 7.06
C GLN A 50 -8.18 8.82 5.66
N LYS A 51 -8.65 10.08 5.57
CA LYS A 51 -8.75 10.79 4.29
C LYS A 51 -7.38 10.97 3.64
N GLN A 52 -6.39 11.43 4.40
CA GLN A 52 -5.02 11.63 3.88
C GLN A 52 -4.41 10.32 3.37
N VAL A 53 -4.60 9.22 4.10
CA VAL A 53 -4.15 7.88 3.67
C VAL A 53 -4.82 7.49 2.35
N ASN A 54 -6.13 7.72 2.22
CA ASN A 54 -6.86 7.40 0.99
C ASN A 54 -6.40 8.27 -0.19
N ASP A 55 -6.19 9.57 0.03
CA ASP A 55 -5.70 10.50 -0.99
C ASP A 55 -4.29 10.09 -1.47
N LEU A 56 -3.41 9.70 -0.55
CA LEU A 56 -2.07 9.20 -0.87
C LEU A 56 -2.12 7.87 -1.64
N LYS A 57 -2.98 6.93 -1.22
CA LYS A 57 -3.20 5.67 -1.97
C LYS A 57 -3.68 5.96 -3.40
N ALA A 58 -4.58 6.92 -3.58
CA ALA A 58 -5.05 7.32 -4.90
C ALA A 58 -3.96 7.98 -5.74
N GLN A 59 -3.08 8.80 -5.13
CA GLN A 59 -1.91 9.37 -5.81
C GLN A 59 -0.94 8.29 -6.26
N LEU A 60 -0.65 7.31 -5.41
CA LEU A 60 0.21 6.19 -5.73
C LEU A 60 -0.36 5.37 -6.90
N ALA A 61 -1.65 5.05 -6.87
CA ALA A 61 -2.33 4.34 -7.94
C ALA A 61 -2.24 5.10 -9.28
N ARG A 62 -2.42 6.43 -9.27
CA ARG A 62 -2.25 7.27 -10.47
C ARG A 62 -0.82 7.22 -11.00
N ALA A 63 0.18 7.41 -10.15
CA ALA A 63 1.59 7.36 -10.55
C ALA A 63 1.97 5.99 -11.15
N HIS A 64 1.45 4.90 -10.57
CA HIS A 64 1.66 3.55 -11.12
C HIS A 64 0.99 3.38 -12.49
N ALA A 65 -0.22 3.89 -12.68
CA ALA A 65 -0.92 3.85 -13.96
C ALA A 65 -0.18 4.67 -15.04
N GLU A 66 0.31 5.87 -14.70
CA GLU A 66 1.11 6.71 -15.60
C GLU A 66 2.40 6.01 -16.03
N LEU A 67 3.11 5.38 -15.09
CA LEU A 67 4.33 4.62 -15.37
C LEU A 67 4.06 3.41 -16.27
N ALA A 68 2.99 2.66 -16.00
CA ALA A 68 2.58 1.54 -16.85
C ALA A 68 2.22 2.01 -18.27
N GLY A 69 1.49 3.12 -18.38
CA GLY A 69 1.16 3.75 -19.66
C GLY A 69 2.40 4.17 -20.45
N ALA A 70 3.35 4.85 -19.81
CA ALA A 70 4.61 5.24 -20.43
C ALA A 70 5.44 4.04 -20.92
N ARG A 71 5.51 2.97 -20.12
CA ARG A 71 6.18 1.72 -20.51
C ARG A 71 5.51 1.05 -21.71
N ALA A 72 4.19 1.00 -21.74
CA ALA A 72 3.44 0.43 -22.87
C ALA A 72 3.66 1.24 -24.15
N GLN A 73 3.63 2.57 -24.08
CA GLN A 73 3.92 3.45 -25.20
C GLN A 73 5.36 3.25 -25.72
N HIS A 74 6.34 3.21 -24.82
CA HIS A 74 7.73 2.95 -25.18
C HIS A 74 7.89 1.59 -25.88
N ALA A 75 7.31 0.53 -25.32
CA ALA A 75 7.35 -0.81 -25.93
C ALA A 75 6.68 -0.83 -27.32
N HIS A 76 5.57 -0.11 -27.50
CA HIS A 76 4.90 0.00 -28.80
C HIS A 76 5.78 0.69 -29.85
N LEU A 77 6.41 1.82 -29.50
CA LEU A 77 7.30 2.53 -30.41
C LEU A 77 8.52 1.69 -30.81
N VAL A 78 9.13 0.99 -29.84
CA VAL A 78 10.25 0.08 -30.11
C VAL A 78 9.83 -1.04 -31.06
N ALA A 79 8.65 -1.63 -30.87
CA ALA A 79 8.14 -2.68 -31.76
C ALA A 79 7.98 -2.17 -33.20
N LEU A 80 7.41 -0.97 -33.40
CA LEU A 80 7.26 -0.37 -34.74
C LEU A 80 8.63 -0.17 -35.41
N LEU A 81 9.60 0.40 -34.69
CA LEU A 81 10.96 0.61 -35.21
C LEU A 81 11.65 -0.71 -35.57
N CYS A 82 11.52 -1.74 -34.73
CA CYS A 82 12.07 -3.07 -35.02
C CYS A 82 11.46 -3.69 -36.30
N MET A 83 10.16 -3.50 -36.53
CA MET A 83 9.49 -4.00 -37.74
C MET A 83 9.96 -3.28 -39.00
N GLU A 84 10.16 -1.95 -38.96
CA GLU A 84 10.71 -1.20 -40.09
C GLU A 84 12.14 -1.64 -40.46
N MET A 85 13.00 -1.83 -39.45
CA MET A 85 14.37 -2.30 -39.66
C MET A 85 14.42 -3.73 -40.24
N ALA A 86 13.47 -4.59 -39.88
CA ALA A 86 13.37 -5.94 -40.43
C ALA A 86 12.86 -5.96 -41.89
N ALA A 87 11.95 -5.05 -42.25
CA ALA A 87 11.42 -4.94 -43.60
C ALA A 87 12.41 -4.34 -44.62
N ALA A 88 13.36 -3.52 -44.15
CA ALA A 88 14.39 -2.90 -44.99
C ALA A 88 15.62 -3.82 -45.25
N ALA A 89 15.66 -5.02 -44.68
CA ALA A 89 16.76 -5.95 -44.87
C ALA A 89 16.71 -6.60 -46.28
N PRO A 90 17.80 -6.57 -47.08
CA PRO A 90 17.83 -7.24 -48.38
C PRO A 90 17.67 -8.76 -48.23
N PRO A 91 17.16 -9.48 -49.24
CA PRO A 91 17.01 -10.94 -49.18
C PRO A 91 18.41 -11.58 -49.07
N GLN A 92 18.78 -12.04 -47.88
CA GLN A 92 20.05 -12.72 -47.64
C GLN A 92 19.92 -14.24 -47.84
N HIS A 93 20.87 -14.79 -48.60
CA HIS A 93 21.04 -16.21 -48.91
C HIS A 93 21.11 -17.11 -47.66
N PRO A 94 20.78 -18.41 -47.78
CA PRO A 94 20.63 -19.30 -46.64
C PRO A 94 21.99 -19.82 -46.17
N THR A 95 22.71 -19.04 -45.36
CA THR A 95 23.76 -19.60 -44.50
C THR A 95 23.94 -18.72 -43.25
N THR A 96 23.68 -19.33 -42.09
CA THR A 96 24.16 -18.88 -40.78
C THR A 96 23.55 -17.58 -40.25
N THR A 97 22.27 -17.61 -39.87
CA THR A 97 21.61 -16.53 -39.10
C THR A 97 20.74 -17.10 -37.98
N ALA A 98 21.26 -18.07 -37.22
CA ALA A 98 20.57 -18.56 -36.00
C ALA A 98 20.89 -17.71 -34.75
N ALA A 99 22.00 -16.97 -34.74
CA ALA A 99 22.42 -16.19 -33.57
C ALA A 99 21.74 -14.80 -33.47
N ALA A 100 21.30 -14.22 -34.59
CA ALA A 100 20.66 -12.91 -34.59
C ALA A 100 19.16 -12.96 -34.20
N ALA A 101 18.45 -14.03 -34.53
CA ALA A 101 17.05 -14.17 -34.12
C ALA A 101 16.88 -14.35 -32.61
N ALA A 102 17.93 -14.80 -31.90
CA ALA A 102 17.92 -15.01 -30.46
C ALA A 102 17.93 -13.71 -29.64
N TYR A 103 18.49 -12.61 -30.15
CA TYR A 103 18.57 -11.35 -29.39
C TYR A 103 17.24 -10.57 -29.38
N CYS A 104 16.38 -10.72 -30.40
CA CYS A 104 15.05 -10.08 -30.41
C CYS A 104 14.04 -10.83 -29.53
N ALA A 105 14.23 -12.13 -29.30
CA ALA A 105 13.34 -12.96 -28.48
C ALA A 105 13.67 -12.90 -26.98
N ALA A 106 14.89 -12.49 -26.62
CA ALA A 106 15.29 -12.23 -25.25
C ALA A 106 14.85 -10.81 -24.82
N SER A 107 13.53 -10.60 -24.74
CA SER A 107 13.00 -9.48 -23.96
C SER A 107 13.30 -9.77 -22.49
N PRO A 108 14.12 -8.98 -21.77
CA PRO A 108 14.06 -9.00 -20.34
C PRO A 108 12.83 -8.16 -19.98
N ALA A 109 11.65 -8.77 -20.09
CA ALA A 109 10.60 -8.55 -19.11
C ALA A 109 11.10 -9.10 -17.76
N ALA A 110 12.25 -8.60 -17.29
CA ALA A 110 12.59 -8.69 -15.89
C ALA A 110 11.58 -7.78 -15.20
N PRO A 111 10.75 -8.29 -14.27
CA PRO A 111 9.97 -7.40 -13.45
C PRO A 111 10.97 -6.51 -12.71
N VAL A 112 10.96 -5.22 -13.02
CA VAL A 112 11.72 -4.22 -12.25
C VAL A 112 11.22 -4.07 -10.81
N ASP A 113 10.33 -4.97 -10.37
CA ASP A 113 9.99 -5.19 -8.96
C ASP A 113 11.18 -5.77 -8.14
N ALA A 114 12.26 -6.22 -8.77
CA ALA A 114 13.42 -6.76 -8.04
C ALA A 114 14.32 -5.70 -7.36
N LEU A 115 14.05 -4.40 -7.53
CA LEU A 115 14.85 -3.33 -6.90
C LEU A 115 14.13 -2.52 -5.81
N TYR A 116 12.95 -2.94 -5.38
CA TYR A 116 12.38 -2.53 -4.10
C TYR A 116 12.16 -3.75 -3.21
N VAL A 117 13.26 -4.40 -2.81
CA VAL A 117 13.23 -5.14 -1.54
C VAL A 117 13.15 -4.08 -0.44
N VAL A 118 11.93 -3.66 -0.10
CA VAL A 118 11.63 -3.31 1.29
C VAL A 118 11.56 -4.65 2.01
N ASP A 119 12.52 -4.88 2.89
CA ASP A 119 12.49 -5.99 3.84
C ASP A 119 11.12 -6.06 4.52
N GLY A 120 10.54 -7.26 4.52
CA GLY A 120 9.15 -7.48 4.90
C GLY A 120 8.55 -8.72 4.28
N ALA A 121 9.24 -9.86 4.39
CA ALA A 121 8.69 -11.23 4.39
C ALA A 121 7.61 -11.60 3.35
N GLY A 122 8.00 -12.52 2.44
CA GLY A 122 7.13 -13.64 2.04
C GLY A 122 6.40 -13.51 0.71
N ALA A 123 6.88 -14.27 -0.28
CA ALA A 123 6.14 -14.59 -1.50
C ALA A 123 4.87 -15.41 -1.20
N ALA A 124 3.79 -15.03 -1.86
CA ALA A 124 2.66 -15.86 -2.32
C ALA A 124 2.36 -17.14 -1.51
N ALA A 125 1.44 -17.03 -0.56
CA ALA A 125 0.40 -18.03 -0.40
C ALA A 125 -0.94 -17.33 -0.66
N MET A 126 -1.65 -17.79 -1.70
CA MET A 126 -3.06 -17.50 -1.86
C MET A 126 -3.81 -18.07 -0.65
N GLN A 127 -4.02 -17.22 0.34
CA GLN A 127 -5.14 -17.34 1.28
C GLN A 127 -5.81 -15.98 1.30
N ALA A 128 -6.89 -15.89 0.52
CA ALA A 128 -7.90 -14.89 0.73
C ALA A 128 -8.49 -15.12 2.12
N SER A 129 -7.99 -14.40 3.11
CA SER A 129 -8.67 -14.17 4.38
C SER A 129 -9.25 -12.76 4.35
N PRO A 130 -10.56 -12.60 4.61
CA PRO A 130 -11.23 -11.32 4.51
C PRO A 130 -10.94 -10.56 5.79
N ILE A 131 -9.94 -9.69 5.80
CA ILE A 131 -10.03 -8.54 6.69
C ILE A 131 -10.92 -7.55 5.94
N GLY A 132 -12.22 -7.78 6.06
CA GLY A 132 -13.26 -6.90 5.55
C GLY A 132 -13.16 -5.56 6.26
N TRP A 133 -12.40 -4.64 5.68
CA TRP A 133 -12.57 -3.20 5.89
C TRP A 133 -13.57 -2.64 4.86
N GLY A 134 -14.58 -3.45 4.51
CA GLY A 134 -15.66 -3.08 3.62
C GLY A 134 -16.88 -2.74 4.44
N ASP A 135 -17.19 -1.45 4.50
CA ASP A 135 -18.55 -0.91 4.70
C ASP A 135 -19.30 -1.28 5.98
N GLU A 136 -18.70 -1.05 7.16
CA GLU A 136 -19.49 -0.88 8.38
C GLU A 136 -19.48 0.60 8.83
N PRO A 137 -20.62 1.31 8.82
CA PRO A 137 -20.69 2.65 9.37
C PRO A 137 -20.49 2.56 10.89
N LEU A 138 -19.35 3.06 11.37
CA LEU A 138 -18.98 3.14 12.80
C LEU A 138 -19.87 4.08 13.65
N TRP A 139 -21.07 4.39 13.19
CA TRP A 139 -22.07 5.17 13.93
C TRP A 139 -23.49 4.65 13.61
N THR A 140 -23.91 3.60 14.30
CA THR A 140 -25.33 3.33 14.60
C THR A 140 -25.45 2.86 16.03
#